data_AF-A0A291QNG9-F1
#
_entry.id   AF-A0A291QNG9-F1
#
_cell.length_a   1.000
_cell.length_b   1.000
_cell.length_c   1.000
_cell.angle_alpha   90.00
_cell.angle_beta   90.00
_cell.angle_gamma   90.00
#
_symmetry.space_group_name_H-M   'P 1'
#
loop_
_entity.id
_entity.type
_entity.pdbx_description
1 polymer ?
#
loop_
_entity_poly.entity_id
_entity_poly.type
_entity_poly.pdbx_seq_one_letter_code
_entity_poly.pdbx_strand_id
1 'polypeptide(L)'
;MLPLLPRRTGLTPLFDAEHGPYAKFTPDGGTAGFALQDRTQMAEVLGELAAEATGYRSLVVLRVDDVDRYCEEITGRGALLVHSPAPSPGVAGPAWVT
;
A
#
# COMPACT_ATOMS: atom_id res chain seq x y z
N MET A 1 13.78 -16.11 -2.46
CA MET A 1 13.84 -15.54 -1.09
C MET A 1 13.22 -14.15 -1.14
N LEU A 2 11.93 -14.03 -0.82
CA LEU A 2 11.19 -12.75 -0.90
C LEU A 2 10.64 -12.39 0.49
N PRO A 3 11.39 -11.72 1.39
CA PRO A 3 10.85 -11.40 2.71
C PRO A 3 10.98 -9.91 3.04
N LEU A 4 10.37 -8.97 2.28
CA LEU A 4 10.50 -7.54 2.64
C LEU A 4 9.29 -6.63 2.39
N LEU A 5 8.32 -6.98 1.54
CA LEU A 5 7.20 -6.06 1.25
C LEU A 5 6.23 -5.79 2.43
N PRO A 6 5.83 -6.79 3.24
CA PRO A 6 4.84 -6.58 4.31
C PRO A 6 5.30 -5.58 5.38
N ARG A 7 6.62 -5.41 5.55
CA ARG A 7 7.15 -4.51 6.58
C ARG A 7 7.17 -3.04 6.14
N ARG A 8 7.24 -2.74 4.84
CA ARG A 8 7.46 -1.36 4.35
C ARG A 8 6.25 -0.44 4.47
N THR A 9 5.04 -0.99 4.42
CA THR A 9 3.79 -0.21 4.38
C THR A 9 3.30 0.26 5.74
N GLY A 10 3.92 -0.17 6.84
CA GLY A 10 3.36 0.10 8.16
C GLY A 10 2.26 -0.88 8.59
N LEU A 11 1.73 -1.67 7.66
CA LEU A 11 0.52 -2.45 7.87
C LEU A 11 0.83 -3.89 8.26
N THR A 12 0.16 -4.36 9.31
CA THR A 12 0.24 -5.77 9.71
C THR A 12 -0.60 -6.61 8.76
N PRO A 13 -0.03 -7.65 8.12
CA PRO A 13 -0.83 -8.55 7.31
C PRO A 13 -1.81 -9.31 8.21
N LEU A 14 -3.05 -9.51 7.73
CA LEU A 14 -4.05 -10.32 8.43
C LEU A 14 -3.64 -11.80 8.53
N PHE A 15 -2.82 -12.26 7.57
CA PHE A 15 -2.19 -13.57 7.57
C PHE A 15 -0.77 -13.43 7.02
N ASP A 16 0.21 -13.97 7.73
CA ASP A 16 1.58 -14.07 7.23
C ASP A 16 1.61 -15.23 6.21
N ALA A 17 1.59 -14.89 4.93
CA ALA A 17 1.47 -15.88 3.87
C ALA A 17 2.83 -16.51 3.56
N GLU A 18 3.41 -17.21 4.53
CA GLU A 18 4.66 -17.97 4.33
C GLU A 18 4.50 -19.04 3.24
N HIS A 19 3.25 -19.49 2.99
CA HIS A 19 2.89 -20.52 2.00
C HIS A 19 1.63 -20.20 1.16
N GLY A 20 1.06 -19.00 1.27
CA GLY A 20 -0.18 -18.61 0.56
C GLY A 20 0.09 -17.68 -0.62
N PRO A 21 -0.78 -17.63 -1.66
CA PRO A 21 -0.50 -16.87 -2.89
C PRO A 21 -0.47 -15.34 -2.68
N TYR A 22 -1.01 -14.85 -1.54
CA TYR A 22 -1.02 -13.43 -1.20
C TYR A 22 -1.02 -13.15 0.30
N ALA A 23 -0.51 -11.97 0.66
CA ALA A 23 -0.72 -11.34 1.95
C ALA A 23 -1.84 -10.29 1.85
N LYS A 24 -2.83 -10.36 2.74
CA LYS A 24 -3.96 -9.40 2.80
C LYS A 24 -3.76 -8.40 3.94
N PHE A 25 -4.07 -7.15 3.67
CA PHE A 25 -4.00 -6.04 4.60
C PHE A 25 -5.36 -5.38 4.69
N THR A 26 -5.76 -5.01 5.90
CA THR A 26 -6.94 -4.18 6.15
C THR A 26 -6.50 -3.06 7.10
N PRO A 27 -6.50 -1.80 6.66
CA PRO A 27 -6.25 -0.66 7.55
C PRO A 27 -7.30 -0.60 8.67
N ASP A 28 -6.89 -0.12 9.84
CA ASP A 28 -7.61 -0.25 11.11
C ASP A 28 -9.13 -0.04 11.04
N GLY A 29 -9.88 -1.07 11.43
CA GLY A 29 -11.34 -1.03 11.62
C GLY A 29 -12.19 -0.84 10.35
N GLY A 30 -11.57 -0.69 9.17
CA GLY A 30 -12.25 -0.54 7.89
C GLY A 30 -12.70 -1.86 7.27
N THR A 31 -13.59 -1.77 6.27
CA THR A 31 -13.99 -2.92 5.44
C THR A 31 -13.12 -3.08 4.21
N ALA A 32 -12.41 -2.03 3.81
CA ALA A 32 -11.51 -2.05 2.66
C ALA A 32 -10.23 -2.84 2.99
N GLY A 33 -9.87 -3.75 2.10
CA GLY A 33 -8.60 -4.47 2.18
C GLY A 33 -7.92 -4.50 0.83
N PHE A 34 -6.60 -4.65 0.85
CA PHE A 34 -5.81 -4.89 -0.35
C PHE A 34 -4.91 -6.09 -0.12
N ALA A 35 -4.59 -6.79 -1.21
CA ALA A 35 -3.74 -7.97 -1.17
C ALA A 35 -2.50 -7.74 -2.03
N LEU A 36 -1.35 -8.19 -1.52
CA LEU A 36 -0.12 -8.31 -2.28
C LEU A 36 -0.02 -9.74 -2.78
N GLN A 37 -0.09 -9.92 -4.10
CA GLN A 37 0.03 -11.20 -4.78
C GLN A 37 1.42 -11.35 -5.38
N ASP A 38 1.94 -12.57 -5.45
CA ASP A 38 3.15 -12.84 -6.22
C ASP A 38 2.90 -12.59 -7.71
N ARG A 39 3.80 -11.80 -8.32
CA ARG A 39 3.63 -11.40 -9.73
C ARG A 39 3.76 -12.58 -10.69
N THR A 40 4.64 -13.53 -10.41
CA THR A 40 4.87 -14.70 -11.26
C THR A 40 3.63 -15.59 -11.25
N GLN A 41 3.08 -15.85 -10.07
CA GLN A 41 1.83 -16.62 -9.95
C GLN A 41 0.66 -15.92 -10.62
N MET A 42 0.50 -14.60 -10.44
CA MET A 42 -0.62 -13.88 -11.08
C MET A 42 -0.48 -13.79 -12.61
N ALA A 43 0.74 -13.83 -13.14
CA ALA A 43 0.97 -13.87 -14.59
C ALA A 43 0.47 -15.18 -15.24
N GLU A 44 0.37 -16.28 -14.49
CA GLU A 44 -0.24 -17.53 -14.96
C GLU A 44 -1.76 -17.39 -15.18
N VAL A 45 -2.40 -16.46 -14.47
CA VAL A 45 -3.84 -16.15 -14.58
C VAL A 45 -4.09 -15.00 -15.57
N LEU A 46 -3.28 -13.94 -15.49
CA LEU A 46 -3.37 -12.72 -16.29
C LEU A 46 -2.04 -12.48 -17.00
N GLY A 47 -1.92 -12.99 -18.23
CA GLY A 47 -0.67 -12.99 -18.99
C GLY A 47 -0.04 -11.60 -19.19
N GLU A 48 -0.83 -10.52 -19.20
CA GLU A 48 -0.30 -9.15 -19.30
C GLU A 48 0.59 -8.74 -18.12
N LEU A 49 0.50 -9.42 -16.97
CA LEU A 49 1.34 -9.12 -15.81
C LEU A 49 2.76 -9.68 -15.93
N ALA A 50 3.02 -10.59 -16.89
CA ALA A 50 4.35 -11.06 -17.21
C ALA A 50 5.24 -9.94 -17.80
N ALA A 51 4.62 -8.96 -18.47
CA ALA A 51 5.34 -7.81 -19.04
C ALA A 51 5.82 -6.85 -17.94
N GLU A 52 6.88 -6.09 -18.25
CA GLU A 52 7.37 -5.02 -17.38
C GLU A 52 6.29 -3.94 -17.17
N ALA A 53 6.17 -3.42 -15.95
CA ALA A 53 5.18 -2.40 -15.64
C ALA A 53 5.57 -1.04 -16.23
N THR A 54 4.80 -0.56 -17.19
CA THR A 54 4.99 0.78 -17.79
C THR A 54 4.13 1.82 -17.07
N GLY A 55 4.61 2.29 -15.90
CA GLY A 55 3.99 3.38 -15.13
C GLY A 55 2.97 2.96 -14.07
N TYR A 56 2.33 3.96 -13.45
CA TYR A 56 1.35 3.78 -12.37
C TYR A 56 -0.06 3.62 -12.95
N ARG A 57 -0.78 2.55 -12.56
CA ARG A 57 -2.16 2.27 -13.01
C ARG A 57 -3.22 2.44 -11.92
N SER A 58 -2.79 2.52 -10.67
CA SER A 58 -3.66 2.65 -9.51
C SER A 58 -2.94 3.40 -8.40
N LEU A 59 -3.72 3.99 -7.49
CA LEU A 59 -3.24 4.66 -6.30
C LEU A 59 -3.97 4.07 -5.09
N VAL A 60 -3.21 3.70 -4.05
CA VAL A 60 -3.77 3.34 -2.75
C VAL A 60 -3.62 4.54 -1.83
N VAL A 61 -4.73 5.09 -1.37
CA VAL A 61 -4.76 6.22 -0.44
C VAL A 61 -5.11 5.71 0.95
N LEU A 62 -4.24 6.00 1.92
CA LEU A 62 -4.43 5.63 3.30
C LEU A 62 -4.75 6.87 4.12
N ARG A 63 -5.77 6.78 4.97
CA ARG A 63 -6.00 7.76 6.03
C ARG A 63 -5.08 7.44 7.19
N VAL A 64 -4.35 8.44 7.66
CA VAL A 64 -3.49 8.38 8.83
C VAL A 64 -3.77 9.59 9.71
N ASP A 65 -3.56 9.44 11.01
CA ASP A 65 -3.78 10.54 11.96
C ASP A 65 -2.65 11.58 11.91
N ASP A 66 -1.42 11.13 11.66
CA ASP A 66 -0.22 11.96 11.58
C ASP A 66 0.59 11.57 10.32
N VAL A 67 0.53 12.43 9.30
CA VAL A 67 1.17 12.17 8.00
C VAL A 67 2.68 12.28 8.08
N ASP A 68 3.20 13.21 8.89
CA ASP A 68 4.63 13.46 9.00
C ASP A 68 5.29 12.26 9.69
N ARG A 69 4.72 11.84 10.82
CA ARG A 69 5.15 10.63 11.53
C ARG A 69 5.05 9.38 10.64
N TYR A 70 3.94 9.21 9.92
CA TYR A 70 3.78 8.05 9.04
C TYR A 70 4.85 8.02 7.94
N CYS A 71 5.17 9.17 7.34
CA CYS A 71 6.24 9.31 6.35
C CYS A 71 7.62 8.93 6.93
N GLU A 72 7.96 9.39 8.14
CA GLU A 72 9.20 9.00 8.82
C GLU A 72 9.27 7.48 9.04
N GLU A 73 8.17 6.87 9.51
CA GLU A 73 8.13 5.44 9.78
C GLU A 73 8.28 4.59 8.51
N ILE A 74 7.56 4.90 7.42
CA ILE A 74 7.65 4.12 6.18
C ILE A 74 8.98 4.32 5.46
N THR A 75 9.56 5.51 5.51
CA THR A 75 10.89 5.78 4.92
C THR A 75 11.98 5.06 5.71
N GLY A 76 11.89 5.02 7.04
CA GLY A 76 12.75 4.19 7.89
C GLY A 76 12.66 2.69 7.57
N ARG A 77 11.55 2.23 6.99
CA ARG A 77 11.35 0.84 6.51
C ARG A 77 11.71 0.66 5.03
N GLY A 78 12.27 1.69 4.38
CA GLY A 78 12.77 1.66 3.00
C GLY A 78 11.74 2.05 1.93
N ALA A 79 10.64 2.71 2.28
CA ALA A 79 9.80 3.38 1.29
C ALA A 79 10.53 4.61 0.72
N LEU A 80 10.29 4.90 -0.57
CA LEU A 80 10.76 6.13 -1.20
C LEU A 80 9.65 7.18 -1.12
N LEU A 81 9.95 8.33 -0.51
CA LEU A 81 9.05 9.47 -0.51
C LEU A 81 9.22 10.26 -1.82
N VAL A 82 8.27 10.12 -2.73
CA VAL A 82 8.29 10.83 -4.04
C VAL A 82 7.88 12.29 -3.90
N HIS A 83 6.95 12.57 -2.98
CA HIS A 83 6.49 13.92 -2.64
C HIS A 83 6.40 14.05 -1.13
N SER A 84 6.95 15.13 -0.57
CA SER A 84 6.82 15.42 0.85
C SER A 84 5.37 15.78 1.21
N PRO A 85 4.92 15.51 2.45
CA PRO A 85 3.62 15.97 2.93
C PRO A 85 3.44 17.46 2.66
N ALA A 86 2.30 17.80 2.08
CA ALA A 86 1.90 19.17 1.80
C ALA A 86 0.44 19.34 2.19
N PRO A 87 0.05 20.55 2.66
CA PRO A 87 -1.36 20.86 2.83
C PRO A 87 -2.10 20.59 1.52
N SER A 88 -3.24 19.92 1.60
CA SER A 88 -4.05 19.66 0.41
C SER A 88 -4.48 21.02 -0.18
N PRO A 89 -4.19 21.32 -1.46
CA PRO A 89 -4.72 22.51 -2.09
C PRO A 89 -6.26 22.41 -2.12
N GLY A 90 -6.94 23.33 -1.45
CA GLY A 90 -8.40 23.49 -1.55
C GLY A 90 -9.27 23.06 -0.36
N VAL A 91 -8.72 22.66 0.79
CA VAL A 91 -9.56 22.38 1.97
C VAL A 91 -9.74 23.65 2.82
N ALA A 92 -10.69 24.49 2.41
CA ALA A 92 -11.30 25.48 3.30
C ALA A 92 -12.54 24.83 3.96
N GLY A 93 -12.45 24.48 5.25
CA GLY A 93 -13.60 24.06 6.07
C GLY A 93 -13.99 22.57 6.01
N PRO A 94 -14.83 22.09 6.96
CA PRO A 94 -15.03 20.67 7.20
C PRO A 94 -16.01 20.10 6.18
N ALA A 95 -15.51 19.22 5.32
CA ALA A 95 -16.34 18.36 4.48
C ALA A 95 -15.87 16.91 4.63
N TRP A 96 -16.29 16.27 5.71
CA TRP A 96 -16.44 14.82 5.71
C TRP A 96 -17.75 14.54 4.98
N VAL A 97 -17.67 14.06 3.74
CA VAL A 97 -18.83 13.50 3.04
C VAL A 97 -18.88 12.01 3.37
N THR A 98 -20.08 11.62 3.79
CA THR A 98 -20.58 10.29 4.23
C THR A 98 -20.05 9.09 3.46
#